data_AF-W5PJZ4-F1
#
_entry.id   AF-W5PJZ4-F1
#
_cell.length_a   1.000
_cell.length_b   1.000
_cell.length_c   1.000
_cell.angle_alpha   90.00
_cell.angle_beta   90.00
_cell.angle_gamma   90.00
#
_symmetry.space_group_name_H-M   'P 1'
#
loop_
_entity.id
_entity.type
_entity.pdbx_description
1 polymer ?
#
loop_
_entity_poly.entity_id
_entity_poly.type
_entity_poly.pdbx_seq_one_letter_code
_entity_poly.pdbx_strand_id
1 'polypeptide(L)' 'MELLGERIGLEGQRQQLRVPCEAPGITDPFQSLLSGVAQMRELVTEFFGSQVQPEAQDWGTAAPDEALEGK' A
#
# COMPACT_ATOMS: atom_id res chain seq x y z
N MET A 1 -8.63 15.71 -14.33
CA MET A 1 -8.18 14.33 -14.24
C MET A 1 -7.79 14.00 -12.80
N GLU A 2 -8.17 12.81 -12.32
CA GLU A 2 -7.72 12.27 -11.03
C GLU A 2 -7.17 10.86 -11.20
N LEU A 3 -6.20 10.49 -10.35
CA LEU A 3 -5.78 9.10 -10.17
C LEU A 3 -6.46 8.56 -8.91
N LEU A 4 -7.03 7.36 -9.03
CA LEU A 4 -7.74 6.69 -7.94
C LEU A 4 -7.16 5.28 -7.75
N GLY A 5 -6.81 4.97 -6.51
CA GLY A 5 -6.47 3.62 -6.05
C GLY A 5 -7.52 3.15 -5.06
N GLU A 6 -7.98 1.90 -5.19
CA GLU A 6 -8.91 1.29 -4.25
C GLU A 6 -8.34 -0.04 -3.75
N ARG A 7 -8.26 -0.20 -2.43
CA ARG A 7 -7.98 -1.48 -1.78
C ARG A 7 -9.25 -1.99 -1.13
N ILE A 8 -9.55 -3.26 -1.40
CA ILE A 8 -10.56 -4.03 -0.67
C ILE A 8 -9.83 -5.00 0.26
N GLY A 9 -10.01 -4.86 1.56
CA GLY A 9 -9.47 -5.77 2.56
C GLY A 9 -10.19 -7.12 2.56
N LEU A 10 -9.64 -8.10 3.29
CA LEU A 10 -10.23 -9.43 3.41
C LEU A 10 -11.64 -9.40 4.04
N GLU A 11 -11.92 -8.42 4.90
CA GLU A 11 -13.25 -8.23 5.52
C GLU A 11 -14.17 -7.32 4.67
N GLY A 12 -13.77 -6.99 3.44
CA GLY A 12 -14.54 -6.12 2.55
C GLY A 12 -14.40 -4.63 2.84
N GLN A 13 -13.53 -4.23 3.78
CA GLN A 13 -13.26 -2.82 4.03
C GLN A 13 -12.66 -2.15 2.78
N ARG A 14 -13.30 -1.07 2.33
CA ARG A 14 -12.88 -0.31 1.17
C ARG A 14 -12.08 0.91 1.61
N GLN A 15 -10.87 1.03 1.09
CA GLN A 15 -9.97 2.14 1.36
C GLN A 15 -9.57 2.77 0.03
N GLN A 16 -9.72 4.09 -0.08
CA GLN A 16 -9.46 4.83 -1.32
C GLN A 16 -8.30 5.81 -1.15
N LEU A 17 -7.42 5.83 -2.15
CA LEU A 17 -6.37 6.81 -2.33
C LEU A 17 -6.72 7.63 -3.57
N ARG A 18 -6.63 8.96 -3.46
CA ARG A 18 -6.99 9.87 -4.55
C ARG A 18 -5.90 10.91 -4.72
N VAL A 19 -5.49 11.14 -5.95
CA VAL A 19 -4.52 12.19 -6.31
C VAL A 19 -5.12 13.05 -7.42
N PRO A 20 -5.42 14.33 -7.15
CA PRO A 20 -5.80 15.25 -8.21
C PRO A 20 -4.61 15.47 -9.14
N CYS A 21 -4.81 15.27 -10.43
CA CYS A 21 -3.78 15.43 -11.46
C CYS A 21 -4.06 16.65 -12.34
N GLU A 22 -4.87 17.59 -11.85
CA GLU A 22 -5.17 18.85 -12.53
C GLU A 22 -4.20 19.93 -12.06
N ALA A 23 -3.48 20.52 -13.01
CA ALA A 23 -2.78 21.76 -12.80
C ALA A 23 -3.64 22.92 -13.32
N PRO A 24 -3.82 24.02 -12.58
CA PRO A 24 -4.48 25.21 -13.10
C PRO A 24 -3.62 25.84 -14.21
N GLY A 25 -4.00 25.67 -15.48
CA GLY A 25 -3.35 26.31 -16.65
C GLY A 25 -3.04 25.37 -17.82
N ILE A 26 -2.27 25.86 -18.81
CA ILE A 26 -1.76 25.08 -19.96
C ILE A 26 -0.53 24.27 -19.53
N THR A 27 -0.66 23.47 -18.47
CA THR A 27 0.41 22.53 -18.12
C THR A 27 0.24 21.31 -19.02
N ASP A 28 1.35 20.80 -19.54
CA ASP A 28 1.34 19.57 -20.33
C ASP A 28 0.59 18.46 -19.57
N PRO A 29 -0.43 17.81 -20.18
CA PRO A 29 -1.22 16.79 -19.52
C PRO A 29 -0.39 15.62 -19.01
N PHE A 30 0.69 15.26 -19.70
CA PHE A 30 1.57 14.17 -19.27
C PHE A 30 2.43 14.58 -18.07
N GLN A 31 2.91 15.83 -17.99
CA GLN A 31 3.59 16.32 -16.79
C GLN A 31 2.70 16.27 -15.55
N SER A 32 1.44 16.67 -15.69
CA SER A 32 0.48 16.62 -14.57
C SER A 32 0.18 15.17 -14.16
N LEU A 33 0.08 14.26 -15.13
CA LEU A 33 -0.09 12.84 -14.88
C LEU A 33 1.15 12.21 -14.20
N LEU A 34 2.36 12.49 -14.68
CA LEU A 34 3.60 11.96 -14.13
C LEU A 34 3.81 12.40 -12.68
N SER A 35 3.53 13.67 -12.38
CA SER A 35 3.51 14.20 -11.01
C SER A 35 2.47 13.49 -10.14
N GLY A 36 1.27 13.25 -10.69
CA GLY A 36 0.22 12.49 -10.00
C GLY A 36 0.62 11.05 -9.70
N VAL A 37 1.26 10.36 -10.65
CA VAL A 37 1.74 8.97 -10.47
C VAL A 37 2.82 8.90 -9.39
N ALA A 38 3.74 9.87 -9.37
CA ALA A 38 4.77 9.93 -8.33
C ALA A 38 4.17 10.09 -6.92
N GLN A 39 3.17 10.98 -6.76
CA GLN A 39 2.45 11.16 -5.51
C GLN A 39 1.63 9.91 -5.13
N MET A 40 0.94 9.29 -6.08
CA MET A 40 0.18 8.07 -5.81
C MET A 40 1.08 6.92 -5.33
N ARG A 41 2.28 6.79 -5.90
CA ARG A 41 3.27 5.80 -5.45
C ARG A 41 3.62 6.00 -3.97
N GLU A 42 3.86 7.24 -3.55
CA GLU A 42 4.19 7.56 -2.15
C GLU A 42 3.03 7.23 -1.22
N LEU A 43 1.80 7.62 -1.59
CA LEU A 43 0.59 7.27 -0.83
C LEU A 43 0.40 5.75 -0.70
N VAL A 44 0.63 4.99 -1.76
CA VAL A 44 0.56 3.52 -1.74
C VAL A 44 1.64 2.96 -0.82
N THR A 45 2.87 3.46 -0.90
CA THR A 45 3.97 3.03 -0.02
C THR A 45 3.67 3.32 1.45
N GLU A 46 3.14 4.50 1.78
CA GLU A 46 2.75 4.85 3.15
C GLU A 46 1.59 3.98 3.65
N PHE A 47 0.59 3.78 2.79
CA PHE A 47 -0.64 3.05 3.10
C PHE A 47 -0.37 1.57 3.40
N PHE A 48 0.59 0.95 2.71
CA PHE A 48 1.01 -0.43 3.01
C PHE A 48 2.14 -0.47 4.04
N GLY A 49 3.05 0.50 4.06
CA GLY A 49 4.13 0.59 5.06
C GLY A 49 3.61 0.76 6.49
N SER A 50 2.52 1.50 6.66
CA SER A 50 1.82 1.63 7.95
C SER A 50 1.08 0.35 8.36
N GLN A 51 0.63 -0.47 7.39
CA GLN A 51 -0.04 -1.75 7.66
C GLN A 51 0.93 -2.90 7.96
N VAL A 52 2.21 -2.80 7.58
CA VAL A 52 3.23 -3.84 7.81
C VAL A 52 3.86 -3.77 9.21
N GLN A 53 3.67 -2.69 9.97
CA GLN A 53 4.30 -2.54 11.29
C GLN A 53 3.74 -3.38 12.46
N PRO A 54 2.50 -3.93 12.45
CA PRO A 54 2.06 -4.84 13.51
C PRO A 54 2.47 -6.32 13.29
N GLU A 55 2.52 -6.79 12.04
CA GLU A 55 2.67 -8.22 11.75
C GLU A 55 4.11 -8.76 11.85
N ALA A 56 5.12 -7.88 11.97
CA ALA A 56 6.51 -8.29 12.11
C ALA A 56 6.90 -8.73 13.55
N GLN A 57 5.98 -8.70 14.51
CA GLN A 57 6.24 -9.09 15.90
C GLN A 57 5.64 -10.45 16.30
N ASP A 58 4.76 -11.05 15.48
CA ASP A 58 4.07 -12.31 15.84
C ASP A 58 4.75 -13.59 15.32
N TRP A 59 5.67 -13.48 14.35
CA TRP A 59 6.38 -14.67 13.82
C TRP A 59 7.56 -15.14 14.69
N GLY A 60 7.75 -14.56 15.87
CA GLY A 60 8.96 -14.71 16.68
C GLY A 60 8.89 -15.64 17.90
N THR A 61 7.75 -16.30 18.19
CA THR A 61 7.66 -17.23 19.33
C THR A 61 6.86 -18.50 18.99
N ALA A 62 7.38 -19.30 18.06
CA ALA A 62 7.14 -20.74 18.11
C ALA A 62 8.49 -21.39 18.41
N ALA A 63 8.66 -21.85 19.65
CA ALA A 63 9.83 -22.58 20.13
C ALA A 63 10.12 -23.81 19.25
N PRO A 64 11.38 -24.24 19.11
CA PRO A 64 11.70 -25.45 18.39
C PRO A 64 11.28 -26.66 19.23
N ASP A 65 10.18 -27.30 18.87
CA ASP A 65 9.83 -28.63 19.39
C ASP A 65 10.45 -29.69 18.45
N GLU A 66 11.75 -29.91 18.63
CA GLU A 66 12.43 -31.10 18.11
C GLU A 66 12.02 -32.31 18.97
N ALA A 67 10.86 -32.90 18.67
CA ALA A 67 10.55 -34.25 19.12
C ALA A 67 9.51 -34.89 18.19
N LEU A 68 9.97 -35.82 17.34
CA LEU A 68 9.38 -37.15 17.05
C LEU A 68 9.74 -37.65 15.63
N GLU A 69 10.99 -38.07 15.44
CA GLU A 69 11.39 -39.24 14.63
C GLU A 69 12.15 -40.14 15.61
N GLY A 70 11.94 -41.45 15.78
CA GLY A 70 11.23 -42.45 15.01
C GLY A 70 12.01 -43.77 15.23
N LYS A 71 11.29 -44.82 15.69
CA LYS A 71 11.66 -46.25 15.76
C LYS A 71 12.19 -46.82 17.09
#